data_AF-A0A9R1Q2D3-F1
#
_entry.id   AF-A0A9R1Q2D3-F1
#
_cell.length_a   1.000
_cell.length_b   1.000
_cell.length_c   1.000
_cell.angle_alpha   90.00
_cell.angle_beta   90.00
_cell.angle_gamma   90.00
#
_symmetry.space_group_name_H-M   'P 1'
#
loop_
_entity.id
_entity.type
_entity.pdbx_description
1 polymer ?
#
loop_
_entity_poly.entity_id
_entity_poly.type
_entity_poly.pdbx_seq_one_letter_code
_entity_poly.pdbx_strand_id
1 'polypeptide(L)'
;MTVAQAIEKDRLYVVDHHDWVMPYLKRINELPGDEEKGEISQRKSYATRTLFFLQDDSTLKPLAIELSSPHPKDERLGGTSTVYTPPDELKAGDAASDTFTAWDLAKAHAASNDACKNNYVLHWLRTHATMEPVVLAANRQMSVLHPIHKLLKPHFRNTLDTNSTARHIVIGSGDERQGGAFYRNMHEVNFFTGKYGMEMSSKAYASYNFTELAFPNELIKKKAEELELLIKDYPYAVDGLEIWTAIKEWVTDYCAIYYADGDGAVAGDSELQAWWSEVRNVGHGDLRDAPWWPAMDSVDDLVETCSTIIWLGSAYHSAVSFGQYAYNGFVPNRPTITSGEMPADAKAAVTEAEFLGSITPKTETFGLMALTMNPPVKPGEPLMGERPDTEQWTSEQRAAKALLEFNSKLDAIAEAVKKRNADGALRNRNGPVEVPYTLLAPRADPTVPHVGGIPNSIAV
;
A
#
# COMPACT_ATOMS: atom_id res chain seq x y z
N MET A 1 -5.07 18.40 -27.40
CA MET A 1 -3.64 18.15 -27.14
C MET A 1 -3.26 16.85 -27.83
N THR A 2 -2.10 16.78 -28.50
CA THR A 2 -1.58 15.52 -29.09
C THR A 2 -0.89 14.67 -28.03
N VAL A 3 -0.66 13.37 -28.29
CA VAL A 3 0.10 12.49 -27.38
C VAL A 3 1.50 13.04 -27.09
N ALA A 4 2.22 13.48 -28.13
CA ALA A 4 3.56 14.06 -27.97
C ALA A 4 3.57 15.29 -27.04
N GLN A 5 2.58 16.18 -27.20
CA GLN A 5 2.42 17.34 -26.32
C GLN A 5 2.05 16.94 -24.89
N ALA A 6 1.28 15.87 -24.70
CA ALA A 6 0.92 15.39 -23.36
C ALA A 6 2.12 14.77 -22.63
N ILE A 7 3.00 14.07 -23.36
CA ILE A 7 4.27 13.55 -22.82
C ILE A 7 5.20 14.72 -22.46
N GLU A 8 5.39 15.67 -23.37
CA GLU A 8 6.28 16.83 -23.16
C GLU A 8 5.84 17.68 -21.97
N LYS A 9 4.55 17.71 -21.66
CA LYS A 9 3.98 18.47 -20.54
C LYS A 9 3.78 17.64 -19.26
N ASP A 10 4.31 16.43 -19.19
CA ASP A 10 4.16 15.51 -18.05
C ASP A 10 2.68 15.26 -17.64
N ARG A 11 1.81 15.11 -18.64
CA ARG A 11 0.36 14.91 -18.47
C ARG A 11 -0.11 13.48 -18.71
N LEU A 12 0.78 12.55 -19.04
CA LEU A 12 0.44 11.13 -19.20
C LEU A 12 1.01 10.31 -18.05
N TYR A 13 0.15 9.53 -17.42
CA TYR A 13 0.45 8.69 -16.28
C TYR A 13 0.05 7.25 -16.58
N VAL A 14 0.77 6.30 -15.98
CA VAL A 14 0.50 4.87 -16.19
C VAL A 14 0.46 4.16 -14.85
N VAL A 15 -0.55 3.31 -14.69
CA VAL A 15 -0.56 2.24 -13.68
C VAL A 15 -0.23 0.95 -14.41
N ASP A 16 0.95 0.40 -14.12
CA ASP A 16 1.47 -0.77 -14.83
C ASP A 16 1.48 -2.01 -13.93
N HIS A 17 0.55 -2.92 -14.18
CA HIS A 17 0.49 -4.23 -13.56
C HIS A 17 0.97 -5.35 -14.51
N HIS A 18 1.40 -5.01 -15.72
CA HIS A 18 1.77 -5.97 -16.75
C HIS A 18 2.91 -6.88 -16.28
N ASP A 19 4.04 -6.29 -15.88
CA ASP A 19 5.29 -7.04 -15.71
C ASP A 19 5.30 -7.97 -14.49
N TRP A 20 4.49 -7.67 -13.47
CA TRP A 20 4.40 -8.53 -12.28
C TRP A 20 3.35 -9.64 -12.42
N VAL A 21 2.31 -9.44 -13.24
CA VAL A 21 1.25 -10.44 -13.48
C VAL A 21 1.59 -11.36 -14.65
N MET A 22 2.09 -10.82 -15.76
CA MET A 22 2.35 -11.58 -17.00
C MET A 22 3.13 -12.89 -16.78
N PRO A 23 4.20 -12.95 -15.96
CA PRO A 23 4.96 -14.19 -15.74
C PRO A 23 4.17 -15.32 -15.05
N TYR A 24 3.01 -15.02 -14.48
CA TYR A 24 2.17 -15.97 -13.74
C TYR A 24 0.84 -16.27 -14.44
N LEU A 25 0.52 -15.50 -15.47
CA LEU A 25 -0.84 -15.36 -15.96
C LEU A 25 -1.42 -16.65 -16.54
N LYS A 26 -0.59 -17.46 -17.22
CA LYS A 26 -1.02 -18.78 -17.72
C LYS A 26 -1.42 -19.69 -16.56
N ARG A 27 -0.53 -19.86 -15.57
CA ARG A 27 -0.77 -20.71 -14.39
C ARG A 27 -1.99 -20.28 -13.59
N ILE A 28 -2.23 -18.96 -13.50
CA ILE A 28 -3.40 -18.37 -12.86
C ILE A 28 -4.68 -18.68 -13.63
N ASN A 29 -4.67 -18.51 -14.95
CA ASN A 29 -5.83 -18.73 -15.82
C ASN A 29 -6.16 -20.22 -16.00
N GLU A 30 -5.27 -21.12 -15.60
CA GLU A 30 -5.50 -22.56 -15.50
C GLU A 30 -6.18 -22.95 -14.17
N LEU A 31 -6.43 -22.01 -13.25
CA LEU A 31 -7.14 -22.27 -11.99
C LEU A 31 -8.67 -22.17 -12.13
N PRO A 32 -9.43 -23.03 -11.43
CA PRO A 32 -8.98 -24.19 -10.67
C PRO A 32 -8.46 -25.32 -11.57
N GLY A 33 -7.41 -26.01 -11.12
CA GLY A 33 -7.06 -27.31 -11.65
C GLY A 33 -8.15 -28.35 -11.36
N ASP A 34 -8.05 -29.55 -11.94
CA ASP A 34 -9.09 -30.58 -11.80
C ASP A 34 -9.38 -30.96 -10.33
N GLU A 35 -8.36 -30.96 -9.48
CA GLU A 35 -8.47 -31.26 -8.04
C GLU A 35 -9.07 -30.12 -7.22
N GLU A 36 -9.03 -28.88 -7.72
CA GLU A 36 -9.48 -27.67 -7.01
C GLU A 36 -10.91 -27.25 -7.44
N LYS A 37 -11.53 -27.99 -8.37
CA LYS A 37 -12.86 -27.70 -8.90
C LYS A 37 -13.92 -27.88 -7.82
N GLY A 38 -14.63 -26.80 -7.53
CA GLY A 38 -15.64 -26.76 -6.47
C GLY A 38 -15.10 -26.28 -5.12
N GLU A 39 -13.78 -26.10 -4.99
CA GLU A 39 -13.13 -25.52 -3.81
C GLU A 39 -12.84 -24.04 -3.98
N ILE A 40 -12.35 -23.65 -5.17
CA ILE A 40 -12.06 -22.26 -5.51
C ILE A 40 -12.77 -21.83 -6.78
N SER A 41 -13.11 -20.55 -6.85
CA SER A 41 -13.78 -19.97 -8.02
C SER A 41 -12.91 -19.96 -9.28
N GLN A 42 -13.56 -20.04 -10.44
CA GLN A 42 -12.92 -19.92 -11.74
C GLN A 42 -12.25 -18.56 -11.89
N ARG A 43 -11.05 -18.55 -12.48
CA ARG A 43 -10.27 -17.34 -12.67
C ARG A 43 -10.02 -17.13 -14.16
N LYS A 44 -10.21 -15.90 -14.60
CA LYS A 44 -9.69 -15.42 -15.88
C LYS A 44 -9.23 -13.99 -15.67
N SER A 45 -7.93 -13.79 -15.80
CA SER A 45 -7.30 -12.50 -15.60
C SER A 45 -6.43 -12.14 -16.80
N TYR A 46 -6.10 -10.86 -16.86
CA TYR A 46 -5.20 -10.26 -17.83
C TYR A 46 -4.17 -9.43 -17.09
N ALA A 47 -2.97 -9.32 -17.66
CA ALA A 47 -1.95 -8.41 -17.16
C ALA A 47 -2.27 -7.01 -17.69
N THR A 48 -2.56 -6.07 -16.79
CA THR A 48 -3.17 -4.80 -17.19
C THR A 48 -2.20 -3.63 -17.19
N ARG A 49 -2.37 -2.71 -18.14
CA ARG A 49 -1.76 -1.37 -18.10
C ARG A 49 -2.82 -0.31 -18.34
N THR A 50 -2.92 0.67 -17.45
CA THR A 50 -3.93 1.73 -17.52
C THR A 50 -3.27 3.07 -17.76
N LEU A 51 -3.67 3.75 -18.83
CA LEU A 51 -3.18 5.08 -19.19
C LEU A 51 -4.15 6.16 -18.68
N PHE A 52 -3.62 7.18 -18.03
CA PHE A 52 -4.36 8.34 -17.54
C PHE A 52 -3.82 9.63 -18.13
N PHE A 53 -4.71 10.60 -18.30
CA PHE A 53 -4.39 11.97 -18.68
C PHE A 53 -4.68 12.93 -17.53
N LEU A 54 -3.69 13.74 -17.17
CA LEU A 54 -3.85 14.81 -16.19
C LEU A 54 -4.56 16.00 -16.84
N GLN A 55 -5.74 16.33 -16.33
CA GLN A 55 -6.56 17.46 -16.80
C GLN A 55 -6.08 18.79 -16.20
N ASP A 56 -6.56 19.91 -16.75
CA ASP A 56 -6.17 21.25 -16.28
C ASP A 56 -6.67 21.54 -14.86
N ASP A 57 -7.71 20.83 -14.42
CA ASP A 57 -8.25 20.89 -13.06
C ASP A 57 -7.58 19.90 -12.09
N SER A 58 -6.40 19.39 -12.44
CA SER A 58 -5.60 18.40 -11.69
C SER A 58 -6.23 17.00 -11.55
N THR A 59 -7.39 16.72 -12.14
CA THR A 59 -7.99 15.38 -12.09
C THR A 59 -7.38 14.44 -13.13
N LEU A 60 -7.34 13.13 -12.84
CA LEU A 60 -6.86 12.10 -13.77
C LEU A 60 -8.05 11.47 -14.54
N LYS A 61 -8.01 11.54 -15.87
CA LYS A 61 -8.98 10.89 -16.75
C LYS A 61 -8.40 9.60 -17.33
N PRO A 62 -9.01 8.42 -17.13
CA PRO A 62 -8.56 7.20 -17.78
C PRO A 62 -8.78 7.30 -19.30
N LEU A 63 -7.76 6.97 -20.08
CA LEU A 63 -7.76 7.02 -21.54
C LEU A 63 -7.92 5.64 -22.18
N ALA A 64 -7.19 4.66 -21.66
CA ALA A 64 -7.12 3.33 -22.23
C ALA A 64 -6.70 2.31 -21.16
N ILE A 65 -7.18 1.08 -21.32
CA ILE A 65 -6.76 -0.09 -20.55
C ILE A 65 -6.31 -1.14 -21.55
N GLU A 66 -5.04 -1.51 -21.47
CA GLU A 66 -4.47 -2.64 -22.17
C GLU A 66 -4.67 -3.90 -21.31
N LEU A 67 -5.29 -4.94 -21.90
CA LEU A 67 -5.40 -6.26 -21.30
C LEU A 67 -4.54 -7.23 -22.10
N SER A 68 -3.47 -7.73 -21.46
CA SER A 68 -2.49 -8.62 -22.10
C SER A 68 -2.62 -10.05 -21.58
N SER A 69 -2.41 -11.02 -22.45
CA SER A 69 -2.33 -12.45 -22.12
C SER A 69 -1.10 -13.08 -22.77
N PRO A 70 -0.55 -14.19 -22.24
CA PRO A 70 0.51 -14.93 -22.92
C PRO A 70 0.01 -15.43 -24.28
N HIS A 71 0.91 -15.47 -25.27
CA HIS A 71 0.55 -15.90 -26.60
C HIS A 71 -0.01 -17.36 -26.58
N PRO A 72 -1.17 -17.63 -27.20
CA PRO A 72 -1.94 -18.87 -26.96
C PRO A 72 -1.25 -20.17 -27.41
N LYS A 73 -0.24 -20.08 -28.29
CA LYS A 73 0.50 -21.25 -28.79
C LYS A 73 1.78 -21.56 -28.00
N ASP A 74 2.50 -20.52 -27.59
CA ASP A 74 3.81 -20.62 -26.93
C ASP A 74 4.12 -19.26 -26.28
N GLU A 75 4.37 -19.24 -24.98
CA GLU A 75 4.69 -18.04 -24.20
C GLU A 75 5.99 -17.38 -24.66
N ARG A 76 6.89 -18.13 -25.31
CA ARG A 76 8.14 -17.61 -25.89
C ARG A 76 7.89 -16.66 -27.06
N LEU A 77 6.69 -16.67 -27.63
CA LEU A 77 6.26 -15.75 -28.68
C LEU A 77 5.79 -14.39 -28.13
N GLY A 78 5.83 -14.19 -26.82
CA GLY A 78 5.42 -12.96 -26.14
C GLY A 78 3.96 -12.98 -25.71
N GLY A 79 3.35 -11.79 -25.61
CA GLY A 79 1.95 -11.61 -25.24
C GLY A 79 1.08 -11.14 -26.40
N THR A 80 -0.22 -11.37 -26.30
CA THR A 80 -1.25 -10.75 -27.14
C THR A 80 -2.04 -9.75 -26.28
N SER A 81 -2.20 -8.53 -26.78
CA SER A 81 -2.88 -7.44 -26.07
C SER A 81 -4.11 -6.95 -26.82
N THR A 82 -5.15 -6.63 -26.08
CA THR A 82 -6.31 -5.88 -26.57
C THR A 82 -6.43 -4.59 -25.78
N VAL A 83 -6.69 -3.48 -26.48
CA VAL A 83 -6.85 -2.16 -25.85
C VAL A 83 -8.33 -1.77 -25.84
N TYR A 84 -8.82 -1.44 -24.65
CA TYR A 84 -10.15 -0.92 -24.41
C TYR A 84 -10.06 0.58 -24.11
N THR A 85 -11.04 1.35 -24.58
CA THR A 85 -11.11 2.82 -24.36
C THR A 85 -12.52 3.20 -23.92
N PRO A 86 -12.70 4.32 -23.19
CA PRO A 86 -14.03 4.78 -22.79
C PRO A 86 -15.00 4.89 -23.98
N PRO A 87 -16.28 4.48 -23.85
CA PRO A 87 -17.35 4.72 -24.83
C PRO A 87 -17.50 6.20 -25.18
N ASP A 88 -18.04 6.50 -26.36
CA ASP A 88 -18.12 7.88 -26.86
C ASP A 88 -19.07 8.77 -26.04
N GLU A 89 -20.14 8.22 -25.44
CA GLU A 89 -21.01 8.96 -24.50
C GLU A 89 -20.25 9.36 -23.22
N LEU A 90 -19.47 8.44 -22.67
CA LEU A 90 -18.59 8.71 -21.52
C LEU A 90 -17.45 9.68 -21.88
N LYS A 91 -17.01 9.73 -23.15
CA LYS A 91 -16.06 10.74 -23.62
C LYS A 91 -16.70 12.13 -23.74
N ALA A 92 -17.99 12.20 -24.08
CA ALA A 92 -18.77 13.43 -24.23
C ALA A 92 -19.21 14.06 -22.89
N GLY A 93 -19.09 13.33 -21.78
CA GLY A 93 -19.44 13.82 -20.44
C GLY A 93 -20.90 13.57 -20.06
N ASP A 94 -21.61 12.72 -20.80
CA ASP A 94 -22.97 12.31 -20.47
C ASP A 94 -22.95 11.29 -19.32
N ALA A 95 -23.81 11.51 -18.32
CA ALA A 95 -23.95 10.61 -17.19
C ALA A 95 -24.61 9.28 -17.61
N ALA A 96 -23.99 8.18 -17.18
CA ALA A 96 -24.47 6.80 -17.11
C ALA A 96 -25.52 6.36 -18.15
N SER A 97 -25.09 5.51 -19.09
CA SER A 97 -26.00 4.51 -19.65
C SER A 97 -26.34 3.50 -18.55
N ASP A 98 -27.59 3.04 -18.46
CA ASP A 98 -28.02 1.91 -17.59
C ASP A 98 -27.42 0.55 -18.04
N THR A 99 -26.42 0.57 -18.92
CA THR A 99 -25.80 -0.60 -19.52
C THR A 99 -24.30 -0.58 -19.28
N PHE A 100 -23.76 -1.68 -18.73
CA PHE A 100 -22.32 -1.90 -18.70
C PHE A 100 -21.79 -2.11 -20.11
N THR A 101 -20.48 -1.98 -20.27
CA THR A 101 -19.77 -2.14 -21.54
C THR A 101 -18.52 -2.98 -21.34
N ALA A 102 -17.89 -3.41 -22.45
CA ALA A 102 -16.57 -4.04 -22.39
C ALA A 102 -15.51 -3.14 -21.72
N TRP A 103 -15.68 -1.81 -21.73
CA TRP A 103 -14.84 -0.88 -20.97
C TRP A 103 -14.98 -1.06 -19.46
N ASP A 104 -16.19 -1.36 -18.95
CA ASP A 104 -16.42 -1.59 -17.53
C ASP A 104 -15.78 -2.91 -17.06
N LEU A 105 -15.86 -3.96 -17.88
CA LEU A 105 -15.11 -5.20 -17.64
C LEU A 105 -13.59 -4.97 -17.64
N ALA A 106 -13.08 -4.14 -18.56
CA ALA A 106 -11.66 -3.80 -18.58
C ALA A 106 -11.22 -3.04 -17.31
N LYS A 107 -12.05 -2.11 -16.80
CA LYS A 107 -11.83 -1.47 -15.50
C LYS A 107 -11.83 -2.49 -14.36
N ALA A 108 -12.73 -3.47 -14.37
CA ALA A 108 -12.78 -4.52 -13.35
C ALA A 108 -11.49 -5.37 -13.33
N HIS A 109 -10.95 -5.76 -14.50
CA HIS A 109 -9.65 -6.44 -14.56
C HIS A 109 -8.50 -5.58 -14.04
N ALA A 110 -8.46 -4.29 -14.41
CA ALA A 110 -7.44 -3.36 -13.93
C ALA A 110 -7.53 -3.16 -12.40
N ALA A 111 -8.74 -3.01 -11.87
CA ALA A 111 -9.00 -2.90 -10.43
C ALA A 111 -8.63 -4.20 -9.67
N SER A 112 -8.85 -5.37 -10.27
CA SER A 112 -8.47 -6.66 -9.71
C SER A 112 -6.95 -6.87 -9.67
N ASN A 113 -6.24 -6.44 -10.71
CA ASN A 113 -4.78 -6.36 -10.72
C ASN A 113 -4.27 -5.45 -9.60
N ASP A 114 -4.86 -4.27 -9.45
CA ASP A 114 -4.51 -3.33 -8.39
C ASP A 114 -4.78 -3.88 -6.99
N ALA A 115 -5.96 -4.50 -6.77
CA ALA A 115 -6.31 -5.08 -5.48
C ALA A 115 -5.33 -6.17 -5.04
N CYS A 116 -4.84 -7.00 -5.97
CA CYS A 116 -3.84 -8.01 -5.68
C CYS A 116 -2.46 -7.39 -5.42
N LYS A 117 -2.04 -6.39 -6.23
CA LYS A 117 -0.77 -5.69 -6.01
C LYS A 117 -0.75 -4.99 -4.65
N ASN A 118 -1.87 -4.35 -4.29
CA ASN A 118 -2.04 -3.72 -2.99
C ASN A 118 -1.84 -4.73 -1.87
N ASN A 119 -2.59 -5.84 -1.88
CA ASN A 119 -2.54 -6.80 -0.78
C ASN A 119 -1.20 -7.52 -0.65
N TYR A 120 -0.64 -8.04 -1.75
CA TYR A 120 0.57 -8.86 -1.68
C TYR A 120 1.88 -8.07 -1.64
N VAL A 121 1.90 -6.85 -2.17
CA VAL A 121 3.14 -6.07 -2.32
C VAL A 121 3.10 -4.79 -1.50
N LEU A 122 2.11 -3.92 -1.70
CA LEU A 122 2.10 -2.61 -1.03
C LEU A 122 1.77 -2.73 0.46
N HIS A 123 0.82 -3.59 0.82
CA HIS A 123 0.40 -3.84 2.18
C HIS A 123 1.25 -4.94 2.82
N TRP A 124 1.11 -6.20 2.41
CA TRP A 124 1.83 -7.30 3.06
C TRP A 124 3.35 -7.15 3.00
N LEU A 125 3.94 -7.07 1.80
CA LEU A 125 5.39 -7.11 1.67
C LEU A 125 6.06 -5.87 2.24
N ARG A 126 5.67 -4.68 1.77
CA ARG A 126 6.34 -3.42 2.11
C ARG A 126 6.07 -2.91 3.53
N THR A 127 5.06 -3.43 4.23
CA THR A 127 4.83 -3.12 5.64
C THR A 127 5.08 -4.35 6.51
N HIS A 128 4.12 -5.28 6.57
CA HIS A 128 4.13 -6.40 7.50
C HIS A 128 5.43 -7.21 7.43
N ALA A 129 5.74 -7.76 6.26
CA ALA A 129 6.84 -8.70 6.10
C ALA A 129 8.21 -8.03 6.27
N THR A 130 8.40 -6.82 5.73
CA THR A 130 9.70 -6.13 5.81
C THR A 130 9.95 -5.45 7.15
N MET A 131 8.91 -5.13 7.92
CA MET A 131 9.08 -4.54 9.25
C MET A 131 9.33 -5.59 10.33
N GLU A 132 8.88 -6.83 10.17
CA GLU A 132 9.06 -7.90 11.17
C GLU A 132 10.54 -8.16 11.54
N PRO A 133 11.50 -8.23 10.58
CA PRO A 133 12.90 -8.37 10.93
C PRO A 133 13.50 -7.17 11.68
N VAL A 134 13.04 -5.95 11.37
CA VAL A 134 13.43 -4.73 12.08
C VAL A 134 13.03 -4.80 13.55
N VAL A 135 11.80 -5.23 13.82
CA VAL A 135 11.25 -5.40 15.17
C VAL A 135 12.03 -6.49 15.93
N LEU A 136 12.27 -7.64 15.30
CA LEU A 136 12.99 -8.76 15.93
C LEU A 136 14.42 -8.37 16.30
N ALA A 137 15.17 -7.78 15.38
CA ALA A 137 16.54 -7.35 15.62
C ALA A 137 16.60 -6.27 16.72
N ALA A 138 15.66 -5.32 16.74
CA ALA A 138 15.64 -4.27 17.75
C ALA A 138 15.51 -4.85 19.17
N ASN A 139 14.64 -5.84 19.36
CA ASN A 139 14.45 -6.51 20.66
C ASN A 139 15.62 -7.44 21.03
N ARG A 140 16.44 -7.87 20.07
CA ARG A 140 17.58 -8.78 20.29
C ARG A 140 18.88 -8.04 20.57
N GLN A 141 19.07 -6.89 19.93
CA GLN A 141 20.37 -6.19 19.91
C GLN A 141 20.40 -4.89 20.71
N MET A 142 19.25 -4.23 20.91
CA MET A 142 19.20 -3.00 21.69
C MET A 142 18.57 -3.23 23.06
N SER A 143 19.20 -2.68 24.09
CA SER A 143 18.65 -2.62 25.44
C SER A 143 17.34 -1.83 25.47
N VAL A 144 16.43 -2.18 26.38
CA VAL A 144 15.23 -1.36 26.66
C VAL A 144 15.56 0.07 27.11
N LEU A 145 16.80 0.30 27.55
CA LEU A 145 17.32 1.62 27.91
C LEU A 145 17.86 2.42 26.73
N HIS A 146 18.17 1.76 25.61
CA HIS A 146 18.77 2.36 24.42
C HIS A 146 17.84 3.43 23.84
N PRO A 147 18.35 4.64 23.49
CA PRO A 147 17.51 5.74 23.01
C PRO A 147 16.75 5.38 21.72
N ILE A 148 17.40 4.72 20.76
CA ILE A 148 16.74 4.32 19.51
C ILE A 148 15.70 3.21 19.74
N HIS A 149 15.93 2.32 20.71
CA HIS A 149 14.89 1.36 21.10
C HIS A 149 13.67 2.09 21.68
N LYS A 150 13.87 3.09 22.55
CA LYS A 150 12.77 3.90 23.11
C LYS A 150 12.02 4.69 22.05
N LEU A 151 12.72 5.22 21.05
CA LEU A 151 12.14 5.93 19.90
C LEU A 151 11.23 4.99 19.09
N LEU A 152 11.73 3.81 18.70
CA LEU A 152 11.04 2.91 17.78
C LEU A 152 10.01 1.99 18.44
N LYS A 153 10.13 1.70 19.74
CA LYS A 153 9.26 0.76 20.47
C LYS A 153 7.74 0.98 20.26
N PRO A 154 7.18 2.22 20.29
CA PRO A 154 5.76 2.42 20.02
C PRO A 154 5.34 1.92 18.63
N HIS A 155 6.25 2.02 17.66
CA HIS A 155 6.02 1.68 16.26
C HIS A 155 6.15 0.18 15.95
N PHE A 156 6.50 -0.63 16.96
CA PHE A 156 6.60 -2.09 16.85
C PHE A 156 5.42 -2.84 17.47
N ARG A 157 4.50 -2.11 18.12
CA ARG A 157 3.38 -2.69 18.86
C ARG A 157 2.56 -3.62 17.97
N ASN A 158 2.28 -4.83 18.45
CA ASN A 158 1.47 -5.88 17.82
C ASN A 158 1.95 -6.40 16.44
N THR A 159 2.99 -5.85 15.82
CA THR A 159 3.44 -6.27 14.48
C THR A 159 3.77 -7.76 14.41
N LEU A 160 4.48 -8.30 15.41
CA LEU A 160 4.80 -9.74 15.46
C LEU A 160 3.56 -10.62 15.64
N ASP A 161 2.61 -10.19 16.46
CA ASP A 161 1.38 -10.94 16.77
C ASP A 161 0.43 -10.96 15.56
N THR A 162 0.23 -9.80 14.94
CA THR A 162 -0.55 -9.64 13.70
C THR A 162 0.07 -10.47 12.58
N ASN A 163 1.38 -10.40 12.37
CA ASN A 163 2.04 -11.18 11.31
C ASN A 163 1.98 -12.68 11.56
N SER A 164 2.13 -13.12 12.82
CA SER A 164 1.95 -14.52 13.21
C SER A 164 0.54 -15.00 12.89
N THR A 165 -0.48 -14.18 13.21
CA THR A 165 -1.88 -14.49 12.87
C THR A 165 -2.07 -14.53 11.36
N ALA A 166 -1.56 -13.55 10.62
CA ALA A 166 -1.65 -13.49 9.18
C ALA A 166 -1.06 -14.75 8.51
N ARG A 167 0.10 -15.22 8.97
CA ARG A 167 0.69 -16.50 8.51
C ARG A 167 -0.22 -17.70 8.71
N HIS A 168 -1.01 -17.74 9.78
CA HIS A 168 -1.86 -18.88 10.09
C HIS A 168 -3.20 -18.89 9.36
N ILE A 169 -3.81 -17.71 9.15
CA ILE A 169 -5.20 -17.63 8.65
C ILE A 169 -5.37 -16.81 7.36
N VAL A 170 -4.46 -15.88 7.05
CA VAL A 170 -4.58 -14.98 5.91
C VAL A 170 -3.77 -15.49 4.70
N ILE A 171 -2.45 -15.64 4.87
CA ILE A 171 -1.49 -15.93 3.79
C ILE A 171 -0.92 -17.35 3.81
N GLY A 172 -1.25 -18.16 4.82
CA GLY A 172 -0.87 -19.57 4.87
C GLY A 172 -1.51 -20.38 3.73
N SER A 173 -0.96 -21.55 3.45
CA SER A 173 -1.50 -22.50 2.46
C SER A 173 -2.61 -23.37 3.04
N GLY A 174 -3.56 -23.74 2.19
CA GLY A 174 -4.72 -24.53 2.57
C GLY A 174 -4.48 -26.01 2.60
N ASP A 175 -4.20 -26.56 3.77
CA ASP A 175 -4.29 -28.01 3.95
C ASP A 175 -5.74 -28.43 4.20
N GLU A 176 -6.17 -29.52 3.53
CA GLU A 176 -7.44 -30.20 3.81
C GLU A 176 -7.50 -30.65 5.28
N ARG A 177 -8.63 -30.38 5.95
CA ARG A 177 -8.99 -31.07 7.20
C ARG A 177 -10.34 -31.75 7.07
N GLN A 178 -10.41 -32.96 7.62
CA GLN A 178 -11.67 -33.58 8.01
C GLN A 178 -12.46 -32.62 8.92
N GLY A 179 -13.60 -32.11 8.46
CA GLY A 179 -14.55 -31.37 9.29
C GLY A 179 -15.03 -29.99 8.78
N GLY A 180 -14.56 -29.49 7.63
CA GLY A 180 -15.22 -28.39 6.92
C GLY A 180 -15.22 -27.00 7.61
N ALA A 181 -14.23 -26.68 8.45
CA ALA A 181 -14.09 -25.34 9.04
C ALA A 181 -13.51 -24.34 8.01
N PHE A 182 -14.08 -23.12 7.98
CA PHE A 182 -14.17 -22.33 6.74
C PHE A 182 -13.11 -21.23 6.51
N TYR A 183 -12.07 -21.03 7.34
CA TYR A 183 -11.22 -19.83 7.17
C TYR A 183 -9.72 -20.00 7.51
N ARG A 184 -8.97 -20.68 6.64
CA ARG A 184 -7.54 -20.41 6.40
C ARG A 184 -7.37 -20.03 4.92
N ASN A 185 -6.26 -19.38 4.56
CA ASN A 185 -5.89 -19.02 3.17
C ASN A 185 -6.87 -18.04 2.53
N MET A 186 -7.32 -17.06 3.31
CA MET A 186 -8.19 -16.00 2.82
C MET A 186 -7.61 -15.35 1.56
N HIS A 187 -6.30 -15.19 1.46
CA HIS A 187 -5.67 -14.60 0.29
C HIS A 187 -5.70 -15.51 -0.97
N GLU A 188 -5.50 -16.82 -0.83
CA GLU A 188 -5.55 -17.75 -1.97
C GLU A 188 -6.97 -17.89 -2.52
N VAL A 189 -7.97 -17.81 -1.64
CA VAL A 189 -9.39 -17.95 -2.02
C VAL A 189 -9.95 -16.64 -2.59
N ASN A 190 -9.66 -15.50 -1.96
CA ASN A 190 -10.34 -14.24 -2.30
C ASN A 190 -9.64 -13.40 -3.38
N PHE A 191 -8.46 -13.79 -3.87
CA PHE A 191 -7.73 -13.04 -4.90
C PHE A 191 -7.42 -13.90 -6.13
N PHE A 192 -7.40 -13.28 -7.31
CA PHE A 192 -7.16 -14.00 -8.57
C PHE A 192 -5.78 -14.67 -8.64
N THR A 193 -4.80 -14.22 -7.86
CA THR A 193 -3.47 -14.85 -7.85
C THR A 193 -3.49 -16.28 -7.33
N GLY A 194 -4.51 -16.65 -6.53
CA GLY A 194 -4.61 -17.96 -5.92
C GLY A 194 -3.37 -18.31 -5.10
N LYS A 195 -2.99 -19.59 -5.13
CA LYS A 195 -1.77 -20.14 -4.50
C LYS A 195 -0.46 -19.51 -4.97
N TYR A 196 -0.46 -18.76 -6.08
CA TYR A 196 0.73 -18.09 -6.58
C TYR A 196 0.99 -16.74 -5.92
N GLY A 197 0.04 -16.17 -5.17
CA GLY A 197 0.14 -14.81 -4.63
C GLY A 197 1.38 -14.57 -3.76
N MET A 198 1.72 -15.52 -2.88
CA MET A 198 2.93 -15.42 -2.05
C MET A 198 4.23 -15.63 -2.83
N GLU A 199 4.23 -16.49 -3.86
CA GLU A 199 5.37 -16.62 -4.79
C GLU A 199 5.60 -15.30 -5.55
N MET A 200 4.52 -14.65 -6.01
CA MET A 200 4.57 -13.34 -6.66
C MET A 200 5.08 -12.25 -5.72
N SER A 201 4.66 -12.26 -4.45
CA SER A 201 5.17 -11.36 -3.40
C SER A 201 6.67 -11.54 -3.18
N SER A 202 7.14 -12.79 -3.06
CA SER A 202 8.56 -13.12 -2.94
C SER A 202 9.37 -12.64 -4.17
N LYS A 203 8.83 -12.80 -5.38
CA LYS A 203 9.49 -12.29 -6.58
C LYS A 203 9.57 -10.75 -6.58
N ALA A 204 8.54 -10.06 -6.09
CA ALA A 204 8.55 -8.61 -5.96
C ALA A 204 9.59 -8.11 -4.94
N TYR A 205 9.89 -8.92 -3.91
CA TYR A 205 10.93 -8.61 -2.93
C TYR A 205 12.33 -8.53 -3.53
N ALA A 206 12.62 -9.22 -4.64
CA ALA A 206 13.91 -9.10 -5.33
C ALA A 206 14.21 -7.68 -5.85
N SER A 207 13.18 -6.84 -6.02
CA SER A 207 13.31 -5.42 -6.39
C SER A 207 13.04 -4.48 -5.22
N TYR A 208 13.00 -4.99 -3.99
CA TYR A 208 12.87 -4.17 -2.80
C TYR A 208 14.11 -3.29 -2.62
N ASN A 209 13.89 -2.04 -2.27
CA ASN A 209 14.92 -1.07 -1.91
C ASN A 209 14.42 -0.27 -0.71
N PHE A 210 15.06 -0.44 0.46
CA PHE A 210 14.66 0.23 1.69
C PHE A 210 14.70 1.76 1.54
N THR A 211 15.70 2.31 0.85
CA THR A 211 15.86 3.77 0.70
C THR A 211 14.82 4.39 -0.23
N GLU A 212 14.25 3.62 -1.17
CA GLU A 212 13.13 4.07 -2.01
C GLU A 212 11.80 4.15 -1.24
N LEU A 213 11.73 3.58 -0.04
CA LEU A 213 10.55 3.64 0.82
C LEU A 213 10.53 4.85 1.75
N ALA A 214 11.61 5.65 1.78
CA ALA A 214 11.54 6.99 2.30
C ALA A 214 10.57 7.81 1.44
N PHE A 215 9.58 8.47 2.06
CA PHE A 215 8.42 8.95 1.32
C PHE A 215 8.74 9.90 0.15
N PRO A 216 9.65 10.87 0.27
CA PRO A 216 10.01 11.73 -0.86
C PRO A 216 10.64 10.97 -2.03
N ASN A 217 11.39 9.89 -1.75
CA ASN A 217 12.04 9.08 -2.79
C ASN A 217 11.03 8.28 -3.61
N GLU A 218 9.89 7.90 -3.02
CA GLU A 218 8.80 7.25 -3.76
C GLU A 218 8.17 8.20 -4.79
N LEU A 219 8.11 9.49 -4.48
CA LEU A 219 7.54 10.53 -5.35
C LEU A 219 8.50 10.98 -6.44
N ILE A 220 9.82 10.96 -6.17
CA ILE A 220 10.87 11.40 -7.09
C ILE A 220 11.45 10.20 -7.83
N LYS A 221 11.02 9.99 -9.08
CA LYS A 221 11.74 9.08 -10.01
C LYS A 221 12.73 9.78 -10.94
N LYS A 222 12.69 11.12 -11.03
CA LYS A 222 13.66 11.92 -11.78
C LYS A 222 14.24 13.00 -10.87
N LYS A 223 15.57 12.98 -10.67
CA LYS A 223 16.33 13.96 -9.89
C LYS A 223 16.12 15.37 -10.43
N ALA A 224 15.14 16.10 -9.91
CA ALA A 224 15.17 17.55 -9.86
C ALA A 224 15.63 17.95 -8.44
N GLU A 225 16.40 19.03 -8.35
CA GLU A 225 16.98 19.51 -7.08
C GLU A 225 15.92 20.04 -6.09
N GLU A 226 14.67 20.23 -6.54
CA GLU A 226 13.52 20.60 -5.73
C GLU A 226 12.35 19.61 -5.94
N LEU A 227 11.75 19.11 -4.86
CA LEU A 227 10.58 18.23 -4.90
C LEU A 227 9.36 19.04 -5.34
N GLU A 228 8.93 18.88 -6.59
CA GLU A 228 7.69 19.45 -7.11
C GLU A 228 6.71 18.33 -7.49
N LEU A 229 5.53 18.32 -6.86
CA LEU A 229 4.44 17.43 -7.28
C LEU A 229 3.92 17.86 -8.66
N LEU A 230 3.93 16.93 -9.62
CA LEU A 230 3.35 17.16 -10.95
C LEU A 230 1.81 17.20 -10.89
N ILE A 231 1.22 16.38 -10.02
CA ILE A 231 -0.20 16.43 -9.69
C ILE A 231 -0.34 17.24 -8.39
N LYS A 232 -0.76 18.51 -8.52
CA LYS A 232 -0.81 19.45 -7.38
C LYS A 232 -1.79 19.03 -6.30
N ASP A 233 -2.96 18.56 -6.70
CA ASP A 233 -3.97 18.01 -5.80
C ASP A 233 -3.88 16.47 -5.78
N TYR A 234 -2.74 15.91 -5.37
CA TYR A 234 -2.60 14.46 -5.15
C TYR A 234 -2.73 14.15 -3.66
N PRO A 235 -3.86 13.57 -3.19
CA PRO A 235 -4.13 13.55 -1.76
C PRO A 235 -3.10 12.84 -0.89
N TYR A 236 -2.74 11.62 -1.27
CA TYR A 236 -1.72 10.83 -0.61
C TYR A 236 -0.36 11.53 -0.55
N ALA A 237 0.08 12.14 -1.65
CA ALA A 237 1.37 12.82 -1.71
C ALA A 237 1.40 14.10 -0.87
N VAL A 238 0.37 14.94 -0.99
CA VAL A 238 0.28 16.21 -0.25
C VAL A 238 0.22 15.97 1.26
N ASP A 239 -0.69 15.10 1.71
CA ASP A 239 -0.85 14.84 3.15
C ASP A 239 0.33 14.02 3.70
N GLY A 240 0.85 13.07 2.91
CA GLY A 240 2.00 12.26 3.30
C GLY A 240 3.29 13.07 3.46
N LEU A 241 3.50 14.12 2.67
CA LEU A 241 4.71 14.95 2.76
C LEU A 241 4.73 15.76 4.04
N GLU A 242 3.58 16.26 4.50
CA GLU A 242 3.47 16.94 5.79
C GLU A 242 3.75 15.98 6.95
N ILE A 243 3.20 14.76 6.90
CA ILE A 243 3.44 13.73 7.91
C ILE A 243 4.91 13.28 7.93
N TRP A 244 5.50 12.99 6.75
CA TRP A 244 6.91 12.63 6.62
C TRP A 244 7.83 13.72 7.19
N THR A 245 7.56 14.99 6.86
CA THR A 245 8.34 16.12 7.37
C THR A 245 8.26 16.19 8.89
N ALA A 246 7.07 16.06 9.48
CA ALA A 246 6.92 16.05 10.93
C ALA A 246 7.65 14.87 11.60
N ILE A 247 7.59 13.67 11.00
CA ILE A 247 8.35 12.49 11.47
C ILE A 247 9.85 12.76 11.42
N LYS A 248 10.36 13.27 10.29
CA LYS A 248 11.79 13.51 10.08
C LYS A 248 12.33 14.57 11.04
N GLU A 249 11.59 15.65 11.26
CA GLU A 249 11.94 16.67 12.26
C GLU A 249 11.97 16.07 13.67
N TRP A 250 10.94 15.32 14.07
CA TRP A 250 10.91 14.63 15.37
C TRP A 250 12.12 13.72 15.59
N VAL A 251 12.45 12.88 14.61
CA VAL A 251 13.59 11.96 14.68
C VAL A 251 14.92 12.74 14.72
N THR A 252 15.04 13.83 13.96
CA THR A 252 16.23 14.69 13.94
C THR A 252 16.46 15.31 15.33
N ASP A 253 15.43 15.93 15.90
CA ASP A 253 15.49 16.55 17.23
C ASP A 253 15.82 15.50 18.31
N TYR A 254 15.25 14.30 18.19
CA TYR A 254 15.54 13.19 19.11
C TYR A 254 16.99 12.70 18.99
N CYS A 255 17.50 12.48 17.77
CA CYS A 255 18.86 12.00 17.55
C CYS A 255 19.89 13.04 18.01
N ALA A 256 19.64 14.33 17.78
CA ALA A 256 20.50 15.42 18.24
C ALA A 256 20.68 15.46 19.78
N ILE A 257 19.75 14.88 20.54
CA ILE A 257 19.84 14.80 22.01
C ILE A 257 20.83 13.73 22.46
N TYR A 258 20.84 12.56 21.80
CA TYR A 258 21.58 11.37 22.23
C TYR A 258 22.88 11.13 21.45
N TYR A 259 22.99 11.66 20.23
CA TYR A 259 24.17 11.60 19.36
C TYR A 259 24.73 13.00 19.09
N ALA A 260 24.77 13.84 20.14
CA ALA A 260 25.23 15.23 20.05
C ALA A 260 26.71 15.35 19.62
N ASP A 261 27.51 14.31 19.86
CA ASP A 261 28.92 14.23 19.48
C ASP A 261 29.11 13.87 17.98
N GLY A 262 28.00 13.76 17.23
CA GLY A 262 27.99 13.58 15.78
C GLY A 262 28.20 12.14 15.33
N ASP A 263 28.63 11.98 14.07
CA ASP A 263 28.73 10.69 13.37
C ASP A 263 29.59 9.65 14.10
N GLY A 264 30.65 10.10 14.77
CA GLY A 264 31.51 9.22 15.57
C GLY A 264 30.77 8.50 16.71
N ALA A 265 29.73 9.13 17.28
CA ALA A 265 28.91 8.50 18.30
C ALA A 265 27.99 7.42 17.72
N VAL A 266 27.48 7.62 16.49
CA VAL A 266 26.66 6.63 15.77
C VAL A 266 27.51 5.43 15.37
N ALA A 267 28.66 5.68 14.74
CA ALA A 267 29.59 4.63 14.32
C ALA A 267 30.17 3.84 15.51
N GLY A 268 30.29 4.47 16.68
CA GLY A 268 30.80 3.87 17.91
C GLY A 268 29.77 3.11 18.75
N ASP A 269 28.47 3.22 18.45
CA ASP A 269 27.41 2.59 19.24
C ASP A 269 27.26 1.10 18.90
N SER A 270 27.78 0.22 19.77
CA SER A 270 27.79 -1.22 19.52
C SER A 270 26.40 -1.86 19.45
N GLU A 271 25.40 -1.35 20.19
CA GLU A 271 24.04 -1.92 20.15
C GLU A 271 23.34 -1.51 18.84
N LEU A 272 23.50 -0.25 18.43
CA LEU A 272 22.99 0.25 17.15
C LEU A 272 23.62 -0.47 15.96
N GLN A 273 24.94 -0.63 15.96
CA GLN A 273 25.66 -1.35 14.90
C GLN A 273 25.23 -2.82 14.84
N ALA A 274 25.06 -3.48 15.98
CA ALA A 274 24.60 -4.86 16.04
C ALA A 274 23.16 -5.01 15.53
N TRP A 275 22.27 -4.09 15.90
CA TRP A 275 20.89 -4.04 15.41
C TRP A 275 20.85 -3.93 13.89
N TRP A 276 21.51 -2.91 13.34
CA TRP A 276 21.46 -2.67 11.90
C TRP A 276 22.14 -3.78 11.09
N SER A 277 23.24 -4.33 11.62
CA SER A 277 23.89 -5.50 11.03
C SER A 277 22.98 -6.72 11.01
N GLU A 278 22.22 -7.01 12.08
CA GLU A 278 21.28 -8.14 12.09
C GLU A 278 20.11 -7.90 11.12
N VAL A 279 19.57 -6.68 11.05
CA VAL A 279 18.53 -6.32 10.07
C VAL A 279 19.01 -6.61 8.65
N ARG A 280 20.19 -6.13 8.27
CA ARG A 280 20.73 -6.29 6.91
C ARG A 280 21.15 -7.72 6.59
N ASN A 281 21.91 -8.36 7.49
CA ASN A 281 22.61 -9.61 7.19
C ASN A 281 21.82 -10.87 7.53
N VAL A 282 20.83 -10.76 8.41
CA VAL A 282 19.97 -11.89 8.83
C VAL A 282 18.53 -11.60 8.42
N GLY A 283 17.97 -10.48 8.87
CA GLY A 283 16.57 -10.14 8.66
C GLY A 283 16.18 -10.01 7.18
N HIS A 284 16.98 -9.25 6.43
CA HIS A 284 16.91 -9.07 4.99
C HIS A 284 18.09 -9.74 4.28
N GLY A 285 18.56 -10.89 4.80
CA GLY A 285 19.79 -11.54 4.38
C GLY A 285 19.89 -11.83 2.88
N ASP A 286 18.77 -12.07 2.20
CA ASP A 286 18.70 -12.28 0.74
C ASP A 286 19.12 -11.04 -0.07
N LEU A 287 19.02 -9.84 0.52
CA LEU A 287 19.38 -8.56 -0.10
C LEU A 287 20.57 -7.89 0.60
N ARG A 288 21.31 -8.59 1.47
CA ARG A 288 22.40 -8.00 2.28
C ARG A 288 23.48 -7.30 1.45
N ASP A 289 23.71 -7.77 0.23
CA ASP A 289 24.77 -7.29 -0.67
C ASP A 289 24.29 -6.13 -1.56
N ALA A 290 23.03 -5.70 -1.41
CA ALA A 290 22.49 -4.58 -2.16
C ALA A 290 23.20 -3.26 -1.76
N PRO A 291 23.53 -2.39 -2.73
CA PRO A 291 24.37 -1.22 -2.48
C PRO A 291 23.64 -0.06 -1.78
N TRP A 292 22.32 -0.13 -1.67
CA TRP A 292 21.47 0.93 -1.14
C TRP A 292 21.28 0.86 0.37
N TRP A 293 21.80 -0.16 1.07
CA TRP A 293 21.70 -0.20 2.53
C TRP A 293 22.48 0.97 3.15
N PRO A 294 21.85 1.80 4.01
CA PRO A 294 22.56 2.74 4.87
C PRO A 294 23.75 2.08 5.56
N ALA A 295 24.88 2.80 5.66
CA ALA A 295 26.06 2.32 6.35
C ALA A 295 25.83 2.32 7.87
N MET A 296 24.92 3.19 8.35
CA MET A 296 24.64 3.43 9.76
C MET A 296 25.88 3.97 10.48
N ASP A 297 26.64 4.84 9.84
CA ASP A 297 27.87 5.44 10.38
C ASP A 297 27.77 6.96 10.60
N SER A 298 26.61 7.56 10.28
CA SER A 298 26.33 8.99 10.44
C SER A 298 24.98 9.25 11.10
N VAL A 299 24.83 10.46 11.66
CA VAL A 299 23.54 10.90 12.22
C VAL A 299 22.47 10.96 11.14
N ASP A 300 22.83 11.37 9.93
CA ASP A 300 21.90 11.44 8.79
C ASP A 300 21.38 10.05 8.40
N ASP A 301 22.25 9.04 8.34
CA ASP A 301 21.86 7.64 8.09
C ASP A 301 20.86 7.16 9.15
N LEU A 302 21.14 7.46 10.42
CA LEU A 302 20.28 7.06 11.54
C LEU A 302 18.93 7.76 11.49
N VAL A 303 18.91 9.06 11.20
CA VAL A 303 17.68 9.85 11.08
C VAL A 303 16.83 9.33 9.93
N GLU A 304 17.40 9.19 8.73
CA GLU A 304 16.67 8.71 7.55
C GLU A 304 16.11 7.30 7.76
N THR A 305 16.93 6.41 8.34
CA THR A 305 16.52 5.03 8.65
C THR A 305 15.36 5.00 9.65
N CYS A 306 15.48 5.72 10.77
CA CYS A 306 14.42 5.76 11.78
C CYS A 306 13.15 6.41 11.24
N SER A 307 13.25 7.50 10.46
CA SER A 307 12.09 8.14 9.83
C SER A 307 11.39 7.21 8.85
N THR A 308 12.15 6.45 8.05
CA THR A 308 11.60 5.43 7.13
C THR A 308 10.86 4.33 7.88
N ILE A 309 11.45 3.80 8.96
CA ILE A 309 10.83 2.77 9.81
C ILE A 309 9.53 3.30 10.44
N ILE A 310 9.54 4.53 10.98
CA ILE A 310 8.35 5.14 11.57
C ILE A 310 7.27 5.35 10.51
N TRP A 311 7.62 5.90 9.34
CA TRP A 311 6.70 6.07 8.21
C TRP A 311 6.05 4.76 7.77
N LEU A 312 6.84 3.71 7.56
CA LEU A 312 6.36 2.39 7.15
C LEU A 312 5.48 1.73 8.21
N GLY A 313 5.87 1.84 9.47
CA GLY A 313 5.12 1.28 10.60
C GLY A 313 3.79 1.99 10.86
N SER A 314 3.63 3.24 10.42
CA SER A 314 2.48 4.08 10.74
C SER A 314 1.73 4.57 9.50
N ALA A 315 2.04 5.76 9.00
CA ALA A 315 1.29 6.46 7.97
C ALA A 315 1.21 5.71 6.64
N TYR A 316 2.30 5.07 6.19
CA TYR A 316 2.26 4.28 4.97
C TYR A 316 1.31 3.09 5.12
N HIS A 317 1.45 2.33 6.23
CA HIS A 317 0.57 1.22 6.53
C HIS A 317 -0.91 1.65 6.61
N SER A 318 -1.19 2.76 7.30
CA SER A 318 -2.56 3.32 7.36
C SER A 318 -3.11 3.63 5.97
N ALA A 319 -2.31 4.26 5.10
CA ALA A 319 -2.75 4.64 3.76
C ALA A 319 -3.09 3.45 2.85
N VAL A 320 -2.38 2.32 3.00
CA VAL A 320 -2.61 1.12 2.16
C VAL A 320 -3.57 0.09 2.78
N SER A 321 -3.83 0.20 4.09
CA SER A 321 -4.63 -0.77 4.85
C SER A 321 -6.04 -0.26 5.20
N PHE A 322 -6.19 0.98 5.67
CA PHE A 322 -7.44 1.39 6.34
C PHE A 322 -8.56 1.83 5.41
N GLY A 323 -8.23 2.11 4.14
CA GLY A 323 -9.22 2.31 3.10
C GLY A 323 -9.85 1.00 2.59
N GLN A 324 -9.39 -0.17 3.03
CA GLN A 324 -9.80 -1.44 2.43
C GLN A 324 -11.30 -1.67 2.48
N TYR A 325 -11.98 -1.54 3.63
CA TYR A 325 -13.44 -1.70 3.64
C TYR A 325 -14.16 -0.58 2.87
N ALA A 326 -13.71 0.67 3.02
CA ALA A 326 -14.33 1.82 2.37
C ALA A 326 -14.33 1.70 0.83
N TYR A 327 -13.27 1.14 0.24
CA TYR A 327 -13.16 0.97 -1.21
C TYR A 327 -13.51 -0.44 -1.71
N ASN A 328 -13.25 -1.51 -0.93
CA ASN A 328 -13.49 -2.90 -1.32
C ASN A 328 -14.87 -3.42 -0.89
N GLY A 329 -15.52 -2.77 0.09
CA GLY A 329 -16.80 -3.20 0.65
C GLY A 329 -17.95 -3.17 -0.36
N PHE A 330 -17.81 -2.36 -1.42
CA PHE A 330 -18.62 -2.45 -2.63
C PHE A 330 -17.80 -3.12 -3.74
N VAL A 331 -17.89 -4.44 -3.85
CA VAL A 331 -17.06 -5.26 -4.74
C VAL A 331 -17.01 -4.79 -6.21
N PRO A 332 -18.09 -4.31 -6.84
CA PRO A 332 -18.00 -3.74 -8.20
C PRO A 332 -17.00 -2.60 -8.37
N ASN A 333 -16.69 -1.84 -7.29
CA ASN A 333 -15.68 -0.79 -7.31
C ASN A 333 -14.24 -1.34 -7.30
N ARG A 334 -14.00 -2.42 -6.54
CA ARG A 334 -12.66 -3.02 -6.41
C ARG A 334 -12.74 -4.55 -6.31
N PRO A 335 -13.07 -5.23 -7.41
CA PRO A 335 -13.13 -6.69 -7.42
C PRO A 335 -11.72 -7.25 -7.22
N THR A 336 -11.63 -8.41 -6.59
CA THR A 336 -10.38 -9.12 -6.28
C THR A 336 -10.16 -10.36 -7.16
N ILE A 337 -11.24 -10.86 -7.76
CA ILE A 337 -11.25 -11.94 -8.74
C ILE A 337 -11.97 -11.43 -9.99
N THR A 338 -11.47 -11.85 -11.13
CA THR A 338 -12.16 -11.72 -12.42
C THR A 338 -12.28 -13.09 -13.06
N SER A 339 -13.35 -13.27 -13.83
CA SER A 339 -13.68 -14.50 -14.53
C SER A 339 -14.33 -14.18 -15.88
N GLY A 340 -14.40 -15.18 -16.77
CA GLY A 340 -14.93 -15.01 -18.12
C GLY A 340 -13.94 -14.35 -19.10
N GLU A 341 -14.07 -14.73 -20.37
CA GLU A 341 -13.32 -14.09 -21.44
C GLU A 341 -13.86 -12.69 -21.73
N MET A 342 -12.98 -11.79 -22.14
CA MET A 342 -13.43 -10.48 -22.60
C MET A 342 -14.25 -10.62 -23.89
N PRO A 343 -15.29 -9.80 -24.09
CA PRO A 343 -15.99 -9.75 -25.37
C PRO A 343 -15.03 -9.47 -26.52
N ALA A 344 -15.25 -10.14 -27.66
CA ALA A 344 -14.43 -9.96 -28.86
C ALA A 344 -14.54 -8.54 -29.44
N ASP A 345 -15.69 -7.90 -29.27
CA ASP A 345 -15.90 -6.49 -29.60
C ASP A 345 -15.66 -5.61 -28.37
N ALA A 346 -14.68 -4.70 -28.44
CA ALA A 346 -14.37 -3.74 -27.38
C ALA A 346 -15.48 -2.70 -27.14
N LYS A 347 -16.51 -2.67 -27.99
CA LYS A 347 -17.72 -1.84 -27.83
C LYS A 347 -18.95 -2.65 -27.43
N ALA A 348 -18.80 -3.93 -27.10
CA ALA A 348 -19.92 -4.77 -26.70
C ALA A 348 -20.65 -4.18 -25.48
N ALA A 349 -21.99 -4.18 -25.56
CA ALA A 349 -22.84 -3.96 -24.40
C ALA A 349 -22.76 -5.19 -23.49
N VAL A 350 -22.80 -4.95 -22.18
CA VAL A 350 -22.71 -5.97 -21.13
C VAL A 350 -23.90 -5.75 -20.20
N THR A 351 -24.65 -6.81 -19.94
CA THR A 351 -25.74 -6.76 -18.95
C THR A 351 -25.16 -6.73 -17.54
N GLU A 352 -25.91 -6.20 -16.57
CA GLU A 352 -25.50 -6.23 -15.16
C GLU A 352 -25.21 -7.67 -14.68
N ALA A 353 -26.01 -8.66 -15.11
CA ALA A 353 -25.80 -10.06 -14.77
C ALA A 353 -24.47 -10.61 -15.33
N GLU A 354 -24.10 -10.26 -16.55
CA GLU A 354 -22.81 -10.62 -17.14
C GLU A 354 -21.64 -9.93 -16.42
N PHE A 355 -21.78 -8.64 -16.09
CA PHE A 355 -20.76 -7.91 -15.35
C PHE A 355 -20.54 -8.50 -13.96
N LEU A 356 -21.61 -8.68 -13.18
CA LEU A 356 -21.55 -9.29 -11.84
C LEU A 356 -21.07 -10.74 -11.88
N GLY A 357 -21.42 -11.49 -12.93
CA GLY A 357 -20.93 -12.85 -13.15
C GLY A 357 -19.45 -12.93 -13.51
N SER A 358 -18.83 -11.83 -13.97
CA SER A 358 -17.43 -11.76 -14.40
C SER A 358 -16.46 -11.22 -13.33
N ILE A 359 -16.99 -10.78 -12.18
CA ILE A 359 -16.18 -10.24 -11.06
C ILE A 359 -16.20 -11.19 -9.85
N THR A 360 -15.68 -10.75 -8.70
CA THR A 360 -15.56 -11.58 -7.48
C THR A 360 -16.89 -12.26 -7.14
N PRO A 361 -16.93 -13.60 -7.08
CA PRO A 361 -18.17 -14.31 -6.79
C PRO A 361 -18.69 -14.04 -5.38
N LYS A 362 -19.95 -14.41 -5.14
CA LYS A 362 -20.69 -14.03 -3.93
C LYS A 362 -20.05 -14.54 -2.63
N THR A 363 -19.51 -15.76 -2.62
CA THR A 363 -18.91 -16.35 -1.41
C THR A 363 -17.63 -15.62 -1.04
N GLU A 364 -16.76 -15.37 -2.01
CA GLU A 364 -15.52 -14.62 -1.87
C GLU A 364 -15.77 -13.14 -1.57
N THR A 365 -16.87 -12.58 -2.07
CA THR A 365 -17.33 -11.24 -1.68
C THR A 365 -17.56 -11.17 -0.17
N PHE A 366 -18.29 -12.13 0.41
CA PHE A 366 -18.47 -12.16 1.88
C PHE A 366 -17.16 -12.38 2.62
N GLY A 367 -16.27 -13.23 2.11
CA GLY A 367 -14.94 -13.45 2.67
C GLY A 367 -14.10 -12.17 2.69
N LEU A 368 -14.07 -11.44 1.58
CA LEU A 368 -13.38 -10.16 1.44
C LEU A 368 -13.95 -9.10 2.38
N MET A 369 -15.28 -8.99 2.47
CA MET A 369 -15.94 -8.07 3.40
C MET A 369 -15.58 -8.41 4.85
N ALA A 370 -15.62 -9.70 5.23
CA ALA A 370 -15.26 -10.14 6.58
C ALA A 370 -13.79 -9.85 6.92
N LEU A 371 -12.87 -10.02 5.96
CA LEU A 371 -11.45 -9.70 6.10
C LEU A 371 -11.22 -8.20 6.31
N THR A 372 -11.96 -7.36 5.57
CA THR A 372 -11.70 -5.91 5.51
C THR A 372 -12.51 -5.09 6.50
N MET A 373 -13.61 -5.61 7.06
CA MET A 373 -14.52 -4.88 7.97
C MET A 373 -13.90 -4.49 9.32
N ASN A 374 -12.70 -5.00 9.65
CA ASN A 374 -12.04 -4.61 10.89
C ASN A 374 -11.83 -3.09 10.93
N PRO A 375 -12.22 -2.41 12.03
CA PRO A 375 -12.08 -0.98 12.12
C PRO A 375 -10.60 -0.58 12.06
N PRO A 376 -10.25 0.48 11.31
CA PRO A 376 -8.90 1.03 11.19
C PRO A 376 -8.20 1.28 12.54
N VAL A 377 -8.95 1.82 13.50
CA VAL A 377 -8.48 2.17 14.83
C VAL A 377 -9.35 1.46 15.86
N LYS A 378 -8.76 0.55 16.63
CA LYS A 378 -9.44 -0.10 17.75
C LYS A 378 -9.57 0.87 18.92
N PRO A 379 -10.64 0.80 19.74
CA PRO A 379 -10.73 1.58 20.96
C PRO A 379 -9.49 1.40 21.84
N GLY A 380 -8.80 2.50 22.17
CA GLY A 380 -7.57 2.48 22.97
C GLY A 380 -6.29 2.17 22.19
N GLU A 381 -6.33 2.10 20.86
CA GLU A 381 -5.12 1.99 20.04
C GLU A 381 -4.35 3.32 20.06
N PRO A 382 -3.06 3.33 20.44
CA PRO A 382 -2.27 4.56 20.48
C PRO A 382 -1.99 5.09 19.08
N LEU A 383 -2.39 6.33 18.84
CA LEU A 383 -2.12 7.04 17.59
C LEU A 383 -0.69 7.59 17.55
N MET A 384 -0.26 8.01 16.37
CA MET A 384 1.04 8.61 16.12
C MET A 384 1.29 9.77 17.07
N GLY A 385 2.44 9.75 17.74
CA GLY A 385 2.81 10.73 18.76
C GLY A 385 2.29 10.41 20.16
N GLU A 386 1.35 9.47 20.31
CA GLU A 386 0.89 9.01 21.61
C GLU A 386 1.75 7.86 22.13
N ARG A 387 1.92 7.80 23.46
CA ARG A 387 2.64 6.71 24.12
C ARG A 387 1.85 6.19 25.32
N PRO A 388 1.54 4.88 25.39
CA PRO A 388 0.95 4.30 26.60
C PRO A 388 1.86 4.45 27.83
N ASP A 389 3.18 4.55 27.62
CA ASP A 389 4.19 4.71 28.66
C ASP A 389 4.63 6.18 28.87
N THR A 390 3.79 7.18 28.52
CA THR A 390 4.15 8.62 28.51
C THR A 390 4.81 9.13 29.80
N GLU A 391 4.41 8.66 30.98
CA GLU A 391 5.00 9.14 32.24
C GLU A 391 6.36 8.50 32.59
N GLN A 392 6.70 7.36 31.97
CA GLN A 392 7.83 6.52 32.40
C GLN A 392 8.82 6.20 31.27
N TRP A 393 8.53 6.56 30.02
CA TRP A 393 9.35 6.16 28.88
C TRP A 393 10.72 6.85 28.85
N THR A 394 10.85 8.05 29.44
CA THR A 394 12.14 8.74 29.56
C THR A 394 12.19 9.71 30.75
N SER A 395 13.38 9.87 31.33
CA SER A 395 13.69 10.94 32.28
C SER A 395 14.34 12.16 31.61
N GLU A 396 14.72 12.06 30.33
CA GLU A 396 15.34 13.14 29.56
C GLU A 396 14.27 14.14 29.09
N GLN A 397 14.25 15.31 29.74
CA GLN A 397 13.24 16.34 29.54
C GLN A 397 13.26 16.92 28.12
N ARG A 398 14.44 16.98 27.47
CA ARG A 398 14.54 17.45 26.08
C ARG A 398 13.79 16.52 25.13
N ALA A 399 13.90 15.20 25.33
CA ALA A 399 13.22 14.20 24.52
C ALA A 399 11.70 14.22 24.77
N ALA A 400 11.28 14.41 26.01
CA ALA A 400 9.86 14.60 26.35
C ALA A 400 9.27 15.86 25.68
N LYS A 401 10.02 16.97 25.68
CA LYS A 401 9.61 18.21 25.03
C LYS A 401 9.49 18.06 23.51
N ALA A 402 10.47 17.44 22.86
CA ALA A 402 10.45 17.24 21.41
C ALA A 402 9.24 16.36 20.99
N LEU A 403 8.80 15.41 21.83
CA LEU A 403 7.58 14.62 21.56
C LEU A 403 6.30 15.48 21.63
N LEU A 404 6.24 16.46 22.54
CA LEU A 404 5.12 17.41 22.62
C LEU A 404 5.07 18.34 21.40
N GLU A 405 6.24 18.77 20.93
CA GLU A 405 6.37 19.58 19.72
C GLU A 405 5.93 18.77 18.48
N PHE A 406 6.31 17.49 18.39
CA PHE A 406 5.82 16.58 17.36
C PHE A 406 4.29 16.44 17.39
N ASN A 407 3.70 16.23 18.57
CA ASN A 407 2.23 16.15 18.70
C ASN A 407 1.52 17.43 18.25
N SER A 408 2.08 18.59 18.61
CA SER A 408 1.53 19.89 18.18
C SER A 408 1.55 20.05 16.66
N LYS A 409 2.60 19.56 15.99
CA LYS A 409 2.67 19.53 14.52
C LYS A 409 1.62 18.59 13.92
N LEU A 410 1.43 17.40 14.50
CA LEU A 410 0.38 16.47 14.06
C LEU A 410 -1.03 17.06 14.20
N ASP A 411 -1.30 17.80 15.27
CA ASP A 411 -2.58 18.49 15.45
C ASP A 411 -2.80 19.57 14.37
N ALA A 412 -1.76 20.34 14.04
CA ALA A 412 -1.81 21.31 12.96
C ALA A 412 -2.06 20.64 11.58
N ILE A 413 -1.42 19.50 11.32
CA ILE A 413 -1.62 18.71 10.09
C ILE A 413 -3.07 18.18 10.03
N ALA A 414 -3.62 17.70 11.14
CA ALA A 414 -5.01 17.23 11.17
C ALA A 414 -6.00 18.34 10.75
N GLU A 415 -5.81 19.56 11.24
CA GLU A 415 -6.63 20.71 10.84
C GLU A 415 -6.40 21.12 9.38
N ALA A 416 -5.16 21.03 8.90
CA ALA A 416 -4.83 21.29 7.50
C ALA A 416 -5.51 20.29 6.55
N VAL A 417 -5.50 18.99 6.88
CA VAL A 417 -6.23 17.94 6.13
C VAL A 417 -7.73 18.23 6.09
N LYS A 418 -8.35 18.57 7.24
CA LYS A 418 -9.77 18.95 7.29
C LYS A 418 -10.08 20.14 6.37
N LYS A 419 -9.25 21.18 6.41
CA LYS A 419 -9.40 22.36 5.57
C LYS A 419 -9.28 22.02 4.08
N ARG A 420 -8.31 21.18 3.70
CA ARG A 420 -8.14 20.71 2.31
C ARG A 420 -9.33 19.88 1.85
N ASN A 421 -9.86 18.98 2.69
CA ASN A 421 -11.05 18.20 2.36
C ASN A 421 -12.32 19.05 2.19
N ALA A 422 -12.41 20.19 2.87
CA ALA A 422 -13.51 21.15 2.73
C ALA A 422 -13.34 22.14 1.55
N ASP A 423 -12.18 22.16 0.90
CA ASP A 423 -11.90 23.08 -0.22
C ASP A 423 -12.44 22.51 -1.53
N GLY A 424 -13.53 23.08 -2.04
CA GLY A 424 -14.14 22.68 -3.31
C GLY A 424 -13.27 22.90 -4.55
N ALA A 425 -12.15 23.63 -4.43
CA ALA A 425 -11.17 23.74 -5.50
C ALA A 425 -10.30 22.46 -5.63
N LEU A 426 -10.16 21.68 -4.55
CA LEU A 426 -9.38 20.43 -4.49
C LEU A 426 -10.25 19.22 -4.82
N ARG A 427 -10.51 19.02 -6.12
CA ARG A 427 -11.47 18.03 -6.63
C ARG A 427 -11.10 16.57 -6.33
N ASN A 428 -9.81 16.24 -6.22
CA ASN A 428 -9.35 14.88 -6.02
C ASN A 428 -9.52 14.39 -4.57
N ARG A 429 -9.78 15.30 -3.62
CA ARG A 429 -9.93 15.00 -2.19
C ARG A 429 -11.18 14.19 -1.88
N ASN A 430 -12.28 14.49 -2.58
CA ASN A 430 -13.60 13.89 -2.34
C ASN A 430 -14.09 13.06 -3.54
N GLY A 431 -13.73 13.50 -4.77
CA GLY A 431 -14.25 12.93 -6.00
C GLY A 431 -15.78 13.02 -6.13
N PRO A 432 -16.37 12.39 -7.15
CA PRO A 432 -17.82 12.39 -7.37
C PRO A 432 -18.59 11.55 -6.34
N VAL A 433 -17.89 10.73 -5.55
CA VAL A 433 -18.48 9.88 -4.49
C VAL A 433 -18.62 10.61 -3.15
N GLU A 434 -18.13 11.85 -3.05
CA GLU A 434 -18.20 12.71 -1.86
C GLU A 434 -17.57 12.06 -0.60
N VAL A 435 -16.50 11.29 -0.79
CA VAL A 435 -15.77 10.63 0.32
C VAL A 435 -14.45 11.35 0.56
N PRO A 436 -14.28 12.10 1.66
CA PRO A 436 -13.07 12.87 1.93
C PRO A 436 -11.86 11.95 2.21
N TYR A 437 -10.70 12.34 1.68
CA TYR A 437 -9.45 11.64 1.93
C TYR A 437 -8.96 11.89 3.37
N THR A 438 -9.17 10.90 4.23
CA THR A 438 -8.84 10.98 5.67
C THR A 438 -7.81 9.94 6.11
N LEU A 439 -7.30 9.11 5.19
CA LEU A 439 -6.39 8.00 5.52
C LEU A 439 -5.04 8.44 6.12
N LEU A 440 -4.67 9.71 5.90
CA LEU A 440 -3.47 10.34 6.47
C LEU A 440 -3.80 11.49 7.43
N ALA A 441 -5.04 11.56 7.94
CA ALA A 441 -5.36 12.42 9.07
C ALA A 441 -4.77 11.80 10.35
N PRO A 442 -3.79 12.44 11.04
CA PRO A 442 -3.09 11.82 12.17
C PRO A 442 -3.97 11.65 13.40
N ARG A 443 -5.12 12.32 13.46
CA ARG A 443 -6.12 12.23 14.52
C ARG A 443 -7.40 11.61 13.98
N ALA A 444 -8.00 10.73 14.77
CA ALA A 444 -9.32 10.21 14.49
C ALA A 444 -10.39 11.28 14.72
N ASP A 445 -11.48 11.22 13.97
CA ASP A 445 -12.64 12.06 14.23
C ASP A 445 -13.28 11.66 15.57
N PRO A 446 -13.43 12.58 16.54
CA PRO A 446 -14.05 12.27 17.84
C PRO A 446 -15.49 11.76 17.74
N THR A 447 -16.20 12.13 16.67
CA THR A 447 -17.59 11.74 16.41
C THR A 447 -17.70 10.43 15.62
N VAL A 448 -16.66 10.10 14.85
CA VAL A 448 -16.57 8.88 14.03
C VAL A 448 -15.17 8.28 14.17
N PRO A 449 -14.85 7.58 15.28
CA PRO A 449 -13.46 7.19 15.61
C PRO A 449 -12.77 6.23 14.63
N HIS A 450 -13.48 5.71 13.63
CA HIS A 450 -12.94 4.89 12.55
C HIS A 450 -12.56 5.71 11.29
N VAL A 451 -12.75 7.03 11.31
CA VAL A 451 -12.36 7.97 10.26
C VAL A 451 -11.11 8.72 10.70
N GLY A 452 -10.04 8.61 9.90
CA GLY A 452 -8.72 9.11 10.28
C GLY A 452 -8.09 8.37 11.45
N GLY A 453 -7.03 8.94 12.00
CA GLY A 453 -6.21 8.33 13.04
C GLY A 453 -5.16 7.43 12.43
N ILE A 454 -3.89 7.81 12.60
CA ILE A 454 -2.75 7.00 12.18
C ILE A 454 -2.19 6.31 13.43
N PRO A 455 -2.31 4.98 13.60
CA PRO A 455 -1.67 4.23 14.67
C PRO A 455 -0.15 4.33 14.61
N ASN A 456 0.50 4.10 15.75
CA ASN A 456 1.96 4.07 15.77
C ASN A 456 2.55 2.91 14.95
N SER A 457 1.85 1.79 14.82
CA SER A 457 2.40 0.53 14.32
C SER A 457 1.45 -0.26 13.42
N ILE A 458 1.99 -1.34 12.85
CA ILE A 458 1.25 -2.35 12.10
C ILE A 458 0.54 -3.26 13.10
N ALA A 459 -0.67 -2.88 13.51
CA ALA A 459 -1.41 -3.53 14.60
C ALA A 459 -2.65 -4.33 14.15
N VAL A 460 -2.98 -4.33 12.85
CA VAL A 460 -4.14 -5.02 12.25
C VAL A 460 -3.80 -5.62 10.91
#